data_AF-A0A7S1XKV4-F1
#
_entry.id   AF-A0A7S1XKV4-F1
#
_cell.length_a   1.000
_cell.length_b   1.000
_cell.length_c   1.000
_cell.angle_alpha   90.00
_cell.angle_beta   90.00
_cell.angle_gamma   90.00
#
_symmetry.space_group_name_H-M   'P 1'
#
loop_
_entity.id
_entity.type
_entity.pdbx_description
1 polymer ?
#
loop_
_entity_poly.entity_id
_entity_poly.type
_entity_poly.pdbx_seq_one_letter_code
_entity_poly.pdbx_strand_id
1 'polypeptide(L)'
;DIYLASFLIPWGVIVYTMAGGLKATFMASYIHTAIIFVILVVFVFSVYVKEFSSDIVYGWLERTTGYSDEECQAIFSTNGTVATSFFLDDDGDNAEGWACGSVEDNRDGSYLTMLSMGGFRFGVINIIGNFGT
;
A
#
# COMPACT_ATOMS: atom_id res chain seq x y z
N ASP A 1 7.87 -13.40 28.94
CA ASP A 1 7.19 -12.09 29.06
C ASP A 1 5.91 -11.98 28.24
N ILE A 2 5.89 -12.33 26.95
CA ILE A 2 4.68 -12.28 26.11
C ILE A 2 3.53 -13.17 26.64
N TYR A 3 3.83 -14.37 27.16
CA TYR A 3 2.83 -15.30 27.70
C TYR A 3 2.14 -14.79 28.98
N LEU A 4 2.88 -14.05 29.81
CA LEU A 4 2.35 -13.44 31.03
C LEU A 4 1.41 -12.28 30.67
N ALA A 5 1.81 -11.45 29.70
CA ALA A 5 0.98 -10.36 29.18
C ALA A 5 -0.33 -10.86 28.55
N SER A 6 -0.27 -11.92 27.73
CA SER A 6 -1.46 -12.53 27.12
C SER A 6 -2.43 -13.13 28.15
N PHE A 7 -1.93 -13.57 29.30
CA PHE A 7 -2.75 -14.07 30.41
C PHE A 7 -3.43 -12.94 31.22
N LEU A 8 -2.83 -11.74 31.25
CA LEU A 8 -3.33 -10.60 32.02
C LEU A 8 -4.43 -9.80 31.28
N ILE A 9 -4.49 -9.88 29.94
CA ILE A 9 -5.50 -9.19 29.13
C ILE A 9 -6.94 -9.63 29.52
N PRO A 10 -7.27 -10.93 29.58
CA PRO A 10 -8.61 -11.36 30.00
C PRO A 10 -8.95 -10.98 31.44
N TRP A 11 -7.94 -10.95 32.33
CA TRP A 11 -8.15 -10.65 33.75
C TRP A 11 -8.51 -9.18 33.99
N GLY A 12 -7.86 -8.26 33.26
CA GLY A 12 -8.24 -6.84 33.27
C GLY A 12 -9.68 -6.62 32.80
N VAL A 13 -10.13 -7.42 31.83
CA VAL A 13 -11.49 -7.34 31.27
C VAL A 13 -12.56 -7.76 32.27
N ILE A 14 -12.28 -8.83 33.03
CA ILE A 14 -13.22 -9.40 34.01
C ILE A 14 -13.39 -8.44 35.20
N VAL A 15 -12.30 -7.87 35.73
CA VAL A 15 -12.36 -6.97 36.89
C VAL A 15 -13.14 -5.69 36.58
N TYR A 16 -12.97 -5.08 35.40
CA TYR A 16 -13.73 -3.87 35.05
C TYR A 16 -15.23 -4.18 34.85
N THR A 17 -15.55 -5.38 34.35
CA THR A 17 -16.93 -5.80 34.10
C THR A 17 -17.67 -6.07 35.42
N MET A 18 -16.99 -6.66 36.41
CA MET A 18 -17.57 -7.01 37.70
C MET A 18 -17.84 -5.79 38.60
N ALA A 19 -17.04 -4.73 38.51
CA ALA A 19 -17.11 -3.61 39.45
C ALA A 19 -18.29 -2.63 39.25
N GLY A 20 -19.01 -2.67 38.11
CA GLY A 20 -19.95 -1.60 37.79
C GLY A 20 -21.29 -1.97 37.12
N GLY A 21 -21.57 -3.26 36.89
CA GLY A 21 -22.85 -3.72 36.31
C GLY A 21 -23.14 -3.17 34.90
N LEU A 22 -24.39 -3.31 34.42
CA LEU A 22 -24.81 -2.93 33.05
C LEU A 22 -24.58 -1.44 32.71
N LYS A 23 -24.69 -0.55 33.70
CA LYS A 23 -24.51 0.90 33.48
C LYS A 23 -23.04 1.27 33.31
N ALA A 24 -22.13 0.63 34.04
CA ALA A 24 -20.70 0.87 33.88
C ALA A 24 -20.14 0.21 32.63
N THR A 25 -20.68 -0.93 32.18
CA THR A 25 -20.29 -1.50 30.89
C THR A 25 -20.69 -0.58 29.73
N PHE A 26 -21.88 0.03 29.76
CA PHE A 26 -22.23 1.04 28.74
C PHE A 26 -21.29 2.26 28.75
N MET A 27 -20.93 2.77 29.94
CA MET A 27 -19.97 3.88 30.04
C MET A 27 -18.54 3.48 29.62
N ALA A 28 -18.09 2.29 29.98
CA ALA A 28 -16.79 1.75 29.59
C ALA A 28 -16.72 1.53 28.06
N SER A 29 -17.78 1.00 27.45
CA SER A 29 -17.88 0.85 26.00
C SER A 29 -17.86 2.20 25.27
N TYR A 30 -18.49 3.24 25.83
CA TYR A 30 -18.42 4.60 25.28
C TYR A 30 -17.01 5.21 25.38
N ILE A 31 -16.31 4.99 26.49
CA ILE A 31 -14.92 5.45 26.66
C ILE A 31 -13.97 4.69 25.74
N HIS A 32 -14.13 3.37 25.61
CA HIS A 32 -13.31 2.55 24.73
C HIS A 32 -13.42 3.00 23.26
N THR A 33 -14.65 3.20 22.76
CA THR A 33 -14.85 3.69 21.40
C THR A 33 -14.37 5.13 21.23
N ALA A 34 -14.54 6.00 22.23
CA ALA A 34 -14.01 7.37 22.20
C ALA A 34 -12.48 7.39 22.09
N ILE A 35 -11.76 6.56 22.85
CA ILE A 35 -10.30 6.45 22.79
C ILE A 35 -9.85 5.98 21.41
N ILE A 36 -10.48 4.93 20.86
CA ILE A 36 -10.18 4.45 19.51
C ILE A 36 -10.44 5.55 18.47
N PHE A 37 -11.55 6.27 18.58
CA PHE A 37 -11.90 7.35 17.66
C PHE A 37 -10.87 8.49 17.71
N VAL A 38 -10.41 8.89 18.90
CA VAL A 38 -9.35 9.90 19.06
C VAL A 38 -8.04 9.44 18.41
N ILE A 39 -7.63 8.18 18.63
CA ILE A 39 -6.43 7.62 18.00
C ILE A 39 -6.57 7.60 16.48
N LEU A 40 -7.72 7.20 15.95
CA LEU A 40 -7.98 7.17 14.51
C LEU A 40 -7.95 8.58 13.91
N VAL A 41 -8.57 9.57 14.55
CA VAL A 41 -8.56 10.96 14.09
C VAL A 41 -7.13 11.52 14.08
N VAL A 42 -6.34 11.27 15.12
CA VAL A 42 -4.93 11.69 15.17
C VAL A 42 -4.09 10.97 14.11
N PHE A 43 -4.32 9.68 13.88
CA PHE A 43 -3.63 8.91 12.85
C PHE A 43 -3.96 9.44 11.45
N VAL A 44 -5.24 9.62 11.12
CA VAL A 44 -5.68 10.17 9.84
C VAL A 44 -5.15 11.58 9.64
N PHE A 45 -5.23 12.43 10.67
CA PHE A 45 -4.67 13.78 10.62
C PHE A 45 -3.15 13.75 10.42
N SER A 46 -2.43 12.88 11.13
CA SER A 46 -0.98 12.75 10.96
C SER A 46 -0.60 12.23 9.58
N VAL A 47 -1.39 11.35 8.96
CA VAL A 47 -1.15 10.87 7.59
C VAL A 47 -1.44 11.97 6.57
N TYR A 48 -2.53 12.73 6.77
CA TYR A 48 -2.94 13.78 5.85
C TYR A 48 -2.03 15.02 5.90
N VAL A 49 -1.58 15.41 7.10
CA VAL A 49 -0.74 16.62 7.30
C VAL A 49 0.75 16.33 7.17
N LYS A 50 1.20 15.07 7.26
CA LYS A 50 2.57 14.72 6.90
C LYS A 50 2.73 14.77 5.38
N GLU A 51 3.07 15.96 4.88
CA GLU A 51 3.37 16.23 3.47
C GLU A 51 4.50 15.35 2.89
N PHE A 52 5.29 14.71 3.74
CA PHE A 52 6.42 13.89 3.32
C PHE A 52 6.06 12.59 2.58
N SER A 53 4.83 12.09 2.62
CA SER A 53 4.57 10.74 2.07
C SER A 53 4.24 10.73 0.59
N SER A 54 3.28 11.55 0.14
CA SER A 54 2.74 11.39 -1.21
C SER A 54 3.62 12.06 -2.25
N ASP A 55 4.05 13.29 -2.02
CA ASP A 55 4.82 14.06 -3.00
C ASP A 55 6.21 13.46 -3.26
N ILE A 56 6.84 12.89 -2.23
CA ILE A 56 8.09 12.17 -2.38
C ILE A 56 7.88 10.95 -3.27
N VAL A 57 6.84 10.16 -3.01
CA VAL A 57 6.51 8.97 -3.81
C VAL A 57 6.18 9.36 -5.26
N TYR A 58 5.41 10.42 -5.48
CA TYR A 58 5.12 10.94 -6.83
C TYR A 58 6.39 11.42 -7.54
N GLY A 59 7.29 12.13 -6.85
CA GLY A 59 8.56 12.59 -7.43
C GLY A 59 9.52 11.45 -7.74
N TRP A 60 9.53 10.36 -6.97
CA TRP A 60 10.26 9.14 -7.33
C TRP A 60 9.63 8.44 -8.53
N LEU A 61 8.30 8.37 -8.56
CA LEU A 61 7.58 7.73 -9.64
C LEU A 61 7.80 8.46 -10.97
N GLU A 62 7.71 9.80 -10.96
CA GLU A 62 7.94 10.64 -12.13
C GLU A 62 9.35 10.46 -12.70
N ARG A 63 10.37 10.35 -11.82
CA ARG A 63 11.73 10.01 -12.26
C ARG A 63 11.79 8.63 -12.90
N THR A 64 11.20 7.61 -12.27
CA THR A 64 11.23 6.24 -12.79
C THR A 64 10.50 6.10 -14.12
N THR A 65 9.38 6.80 -14.30
CA THR A 65 8.63 6.82 -15.57
C THR A 65 9.35 7.60 -16.67
N GLY A 66 10.25 8.51 -16.31
CA GLY A 66 11.02 9.33 -17.25
C GLY A 66 12.31 8.67 -17.74
N TYR A 67 12.73 7.55 -17.16
CA TYR A 67 13.92 6.84 -17.60
C TYR A 67 13.68 6.04 -18.87
N SER A 68 14.68 6.02 -19.75
CA SER A 68 14.75 5.09 -20.87
C SER A 68 15.26 3.72 -20.43
N ASP A 69 14.98 2.68 -21.23
CA ASP A 69 15.39 1.31 -20.94
C ASP A 69 16.91 1.18 -20.71
N GLU A 70 17.70 1.92 -21.49
CA GLU A 70 19.17 1.95 -21.38
C GLU A 70 19.65 2.57 -20.05
N GLU A 71 18.98 3.64 -19.59
CA GLU A 71 19.30 4.30 -18.32
C GLU A 71 18.94 3.43 -17.13
N CYS A 72 17.80 2.74 -17.17
CA CYS A 72 17.44 1.75 -16.16
C CYS A 72 18.48 0.64 -16.10
N GLN A 73 18.90 0.08 -17.24
CA GLN A 73 19.92 -0.97 -17.25
C GLN A 73 21.24 -0.52 -16.60
N ALA A 74 21.62 0.75 -16.75
CA ALA A 74 22.81 1.32 -16.13
C ALA A 74 22.68 1.50 -14.59
N ILE A 75 21.52 1.92 -14.08
CA ILE A 75 21.30 2.15 -12.63
C ILE A 75 21.39 0.86 -11.82
N PHE A 76 20.94 -0.27 -12.39
CA PHE A 76 20.91 -1.55 -11.70
C PHE A 76 21.99 -2.53 -12.18
N SER A 77 23.00 -2.03 -12.91
CA SER A 77 24.19 -2.81 -13.26
C SER A 77 25.17 -2.87 -12.10
N THR A 78 25.59 -4.08 -11.73
CA THR A 78 26.53 -4.28 -10.61
C THR A 78 27.98 -3.91 -10.97
N ASN A 79 28.34 -3.87 -12.27
CA ASN A 79 29.71 -3.61 -12.74
C ASN A 79 29.79 -2.59 -13.90
N GLY A 80 28.71 -1.84 -14.17
CA GLY A 80 28.63 -0.91 -15.31
C GLY A 80 28.49 -1.61 -16.67
N THR A 81 28.21 -2.92 -16.69
CA THR A 81 27.92 -3.71 -17.89
C THR A 81 26.48 -4.23 -17.85
N VAL A 82 25.78 -4.15 -18.99
CA VAL A 82 24.36 -4.53 -19.12
C VAL A 82 24.12 -6.01 -18.74
N ALA A 83 25.10 -6.87 -18.99
CA ALA A 83 25.08 -8.31 -18.66
C ALA A 83 25.08 -8.62 -17.14
N THR A 84 25.35 -7.64 -16.28
CA THR A 84 25.28 -7.80 -14.81
C THR A 84 24.12 -7.02 -14.20
N SER A 85 23.25 -6.47 -15.04
CA SER A 85 22.04 -5.79 -14.60
C SER A 85 20.95 -6.82 -14.32
N PHE A 86 20.15 -6.57 -13.29
CA PHE A 86 18.98 -7.39 -12.94
C PHE A 86 17.88 -7.44 -14.04
N PHE A 87 18.10 -6.76 -15.18
CA PHE A 87 17.19 -6.68 -16.32
C PHE A 87 17.45 -7.71 -17.43
N LEU A 88 18.68 -8.23 -17.52
CA LEU A 88 18.99 -9.27 -18.49
C LEU A 88 19.05 -10.63 -17.77
N ASP A 89 18.51 -11.66 -18.39
CA ASP A 89 18.72 -13.04 -17.96
C ASP A 89 20.19 -13.43 -18.18
N ASP A 90 20.66 -14.55 -17.62
CA ASP A 90 22.05 -15.04 -17.78
C ASP A 90 22.45 -15.22 -19.27
N ASP A 91 21.47 -15.33 -20.17
CA ASP A 91 21.64 -15.43 -21.63
C ASP A 91 21.72 -14.06 -22.35
N GLY A 92 21.56 -12.94 -21.64
CA GLY A 92 21.60 -11.58 -22.21
C GLY A 92 20.32 -11.12 -22.90
N ASP A 93 19.26 -11.94 -22.84
CA ASP A 93 17.91 -11.59 -23.27
C ASP A 93 17.16 -10.84 -22.16
N ASN A 94 16.20 -9.99 -22.52
CA ASN A 94 15.39 -9.25 -21.55
C ASN A 94 14.65 -10.25 -20.64
N ALA A 95 15.11 -10.41 -19.39
CA ALA A 95 14.38 -11.17 -18.39
C ALA A 95 13.01 -10.52 -18.23
N GLU A 96 11.95 -11.32 -18.25
CA GLU A 96 10.55 -10.89 -18.27
C GLU A 96 10.32 -9.54 -17.56
N GLY A 97 10.08 -8.51 -18.38
CA GLY A 97 10.42 -7.12 -18.11
C GLY A 97 9.97 -6.57 -16.75
N TRP A 98 10.95 -6.15 -15.95
CA TRP A 98 10.71 -5.35 -14.76
C TRP A 98 10.16 -3.97 -15.13
N ALA A 99 9.37 -3.39 -14.23
CA ALA A 99 8.77 -2.07 -14.39
C ALA A 99 9.84 -0.95 -14.44
N CYS A 100 10.30 -0.62 -15.64
CA CYS A 100 11.10 0.56 -15.95
C CYS A 100 10.35 1.42 -16.98
N GLY A 101 10.49 2.73 -16.87
CA GLY A 101 9.95 3.66 -17.84
C GLY A 101 8.44 3.82 -17.76
N SER A 102 7.86 4.46 -18.76
CA SER A 102 6.42 4.69 -18.84
C SER A 102 5.66 3.39 -19.12
N VAL A 103 4.55 3.17 -18.42
CA VAL A 103 3.64 2.06 -18.74
C VAL A 103 2.75 2.44 -19.92
N GLU A 104 2.74 1.61 -20.97
CA GLU A 104 1.86 1.79 -22.13
C GLU A 104 0.38 1.78 -21.71
N ASP A 105 -0.45 2.56 -22.41
CA ASP A 105 -1.91 2.69 -22.17
C ASP A 105 -2.34 3.25 -20.79
N ASN A 106 -1.39 3.68 -19.97
CA ASN A 106 -1.64 4.38 -18.72
C ASN A 106 -1.51 5.89 -18.90
N ARG A 107 -2.41 6.65 -18.25
CA ARG A 107 -2.32 8.12 -18.20
C ARG A 107 -0.95 8.56 -17.66
N ASP A 108 -0.25 9.38 -18.45
CA ASP A 108 1.09 9.89 -18.15
C ASP A 108 2.15 8.79 -17.90
N GLY A 109 1.90 7.57 -18.40
CA GLY A 109 2.78 6.41 -18.17
C GLY A 109 2.87 5.98 -16.70
N SER A 110 2.01 6.52 -15.83
CA SER A 110 2.13 6.37 -14.38
C SER A 110 1.72 4.98 -13.91
N TYR A 111 2.42 4.44 -12.92
CA TYR A 111 2.04 3.19 -12.24
C TYR A 111 0.86 3.35 -11.27
N LEU A 112 0.57 4.57 -10.81
CA LEU A 112 -0.49 4.85 -9.84
C LEU A 112 -1.80 5.34 -10.48
N THR A 113 -1.90 5.31 -11.81
CA THR A 113 -3.15 5.66 -12.49
C THR A 113 -4.13 4.50 -12.43
N MET A 114 -5.36 4.78 -11.99
CA MET A 114 -6.50 3.87 -12.22
C MET A 114 -7.08 4.01 -13.63
N LEU A 115 -6.54 4.92 -14.44
CA LEU A 115 -6.99 5.20 -15.80
C LEU A 115 -6.04 4.50 -16.79
N SER A 116 -6.38 3.25 -17.09
CA SER A 116 -5.69 2.37 -18.04
C SER A 116 -6.69 1.84 -19.09
N MET A 117 -6.27 1.74 -20.35
CA MET A 117 -7.13 1.17 -21.40
C MET A 117 -7.43 -0.32 -21.16
N GLY A 118 -6.45 -1.08 -20.65
CA GLY A 118 -6.64 -2.48 -20.27
C GLY A 118 -7.60 -2.64 -19.09
N GLY A 119 -7.46 -1.79 -18.07
CA GLY A 119 -8.37 -1.73 -16.91
C GLY A 119 -9.81 -1.38 -17.31
N PHE A 120 -9.99 -0.44 -18.23
CA PHE A 120 -11.31 -0.10 -18.78
C PHE A 120 -11.95 -1.28 -19.52
N ARG A 121 -11.21 -1.98 -20.38
CA ARG A 121 -11.72 -3.16 -21.09
C ARG A 121 -12.12 -4.28 -20.12
N PHE A 122 -11.28 -4.55 -19.12
CA PHE A 122 -11.60 -5.50 -18.05
C PHE A 122 -12.87 -5.10 -17.30
N GLY A 123 -13.01 -3.82 -16.92
CA GLY A 123 -14.19 -3.31 -16.23
C GLY A 123 -15.47 -3.47 -17.04
N VAL A 124 -15.44 -3.13 -18.34
CA VAL A 124 -16.59 -3.32 -19.25
C VAL A 124 -16.95 -4.79 -19.39
N ILE A 125 -15.97 -5.69 -19.56
CA ILE A 125 -16.21 -7.13 -19.65
C ILE A 125 -16.82 -7.67 -18.35
N ASN A 126 -16.35 -7.23 -17.18
CA ASN A 126 -16.90 -7.67 -15.89
C ASN A 126 -18.33 -7.14 -15.66
N ILE A 127 -18.64 -5.93 -16.11
CA ILE A 127 -20.01 -5.39 -16.07
C ILE A 127 -20.92 -6.17 -17.02
N ILE A 128 -20.53 -6.36 -18.28
CA ILE A 128 -21.33 -7.12 -19.26
C ILE A 128 -21.47 -8.59 -18.82
N GLY A 129 -20.42 -9.18 -18.26
CA GLY A 129 -20.44 -10.56 -17.76
C GLY A 129 -21.36 -10.77 -16.55
N ASN A 130 -21.49 -9.77 -15.67
CA ASN A 130 -22.37 -9.83 -14.50
C ASN A 130 -23.83 -9.43 -14.81
N PHE A 131 -24.06 -8.58 -15.81
CA PHE A 131 -25.42 -8.22 -16.28
C PHE A 131 -25.94 -9.10 -17.43
N GLY A 132 -25.08 -9.95 -17.99
CA GLY A 132 -25.38 -10.86 -19.11
C GLY A 132 -25.80 -12.27 -18.68
N THR A 133 -25.85 -12.56 -17.38
CA THR A 133 -26.51 -13.73 -16.78
C THR A 133 -27.86 -13.35 -16.23
#